data_AF-A0A6B3I0A7-F1
#
_entry.id   AF-A0A6B3I0A7-F1
#
_cell.length_a   1.000
_cell.length_b   1.000
_cell.length_c   1.000
_cell.angle_alpha   90.00
_cell.angle_beta   90.00
_cell.angle_gamma   90.00
#
_symmetry.space_group_name_H-M   'P 1'
#
loop_
_entity.id
_entity.type
_entity.pdbx_description
1 polymer ?
#
loop_
_entity_poly.entity_id
_entity_poly.type
_entity_poly.pdbx_seq_one_letter_code
_entity_poly.pdbx_strand_id
1 'polypeptide(L)'
;WDRPFWPRYPGQETFRGRQLHTADYPGPEEFAGLRVIVVGGGASGTQHLMEIAEYAAETFWVTRREPVFRDEPFTEEWGRAAVAMVEERVRRGLPPQ
;
A
#
# COMPACT_ATOMS: atom_id res chain seq x y z
N TRP A 1 6.85 13.79 3.84
CA TRP A 1 6.36 12.57 4.53
C TRP A 1 7.54 12.13 5.38
N ASP A 2 7.70 12.71 6.56
CA ASP A 2 9.02 12.71 7.23
C ASP A 2 9.08 11.77 8.43
N ARG A 3 8.00 10.99 8.63
CA ARG A 3 7.81 10.04 9.73
C ARG A 3 7.11 8.77 9.23
N PRO A 4 7.80 7.87 8.54
CA PRO A 4 7.23 6.60 8.10
C PRO A 4 6.79 5.78 9.31
N PHE A 5 5.62 5.15 9.22
CA PHE A 5 5.13 4.24 10.24
C PHE A 5 5.46 2.80 9.84
N TRP A 6 6.37 2.18 10.58
CA TRP A 6 6.68 0.76 10.39
C TRP A 6 5.84 -0.09 11.36
N PRO A 7 4.84 -0.84 10.88
CA PRO A 7 4.06 -1.73 11.74
C PRO A 7 4.91 -2.92 12.22
N ARG A 8 4.79 -3.25 13.50
CA ARG A 8 5.43 -4.45 14.07
C ARG A 8 4.51 -5.66 13.92
N TYR A 9 5.02 -6.74 13.34
CA TYR A 9 4.31 -8.02 13.26
C TYR A 9 5.04 -9.12 14.04
N PRO A 10 4.31 -10.04 14.72
CA PRO A 10 4.93 -11.23 15.29
C PRO A 10 5.72 -12.03 14.24
N GLY A 11 6.96 -12.41 14.56
CA GLY A 11 7.84 -13.19 13.67
C GLY A 11 8.58 -12.38 12.60
N GLN A 12 8.30 -11.08 12.46
CA GLN A 12 8.96 -10.21 11.49
C GLN A 12 10.50 -10.20 11.64
N GLU A 13 11.03 -10.28 12.86
CA GLU A 13 12.47 -10.34 13.15
C GLU A 13 13.12 -11.67 12.76
N THR A 14 12.33 -12.72 12.60
CA THR A 14 12.79 -14.06 12.19
C THR A 14 12.61 -14.31 10.69
N PHE A 15 11.95 -13.40 9.98
CA PHE A 15 11.77 -13.48 8.54
C PHE A 15 13.12 -13.33 7.84
N ARG A 16 13.49 -14.35 7.06
CA ARG A 16 14.81 -14.43 6.40
C ARG A 16 14.87 -13.68 5.07
N GLY A 17 13.74 -13.21 4.55
CA GLY A 17 13.68 -12.42 3.34
C GLY A 17 13.92 -10.92 3.60
N ARG A 18 14.06 -10.16 2.52
CA ARG A 18 14.22 -8.70 2.57
C ARG A 18 12.91 -8.03 3.01
N GLN A 19 13.01 -7.02 3.87
CA GLN A 19 11.89 -6.19 4.32
C GLN A 19 12.25 -4.72 4.12
N LEU A 20 11.31 -3.93 3.58
CA LEU A 20 11.48 -2.51 3.27
C LEU A 20 10.19 -1.72 3.53
N HIS A 21 10.33 -0.45 3.89
CA HIS A 21 9.21 0.49 3.84
C HIS A 21 9.15 1.07 2.44
N THR A 22 7.96 1.51 2.01
CA THR A 22 7.82 2.25 0.74
C THR A 22 8.59 3.59 0.72
N ALA A 23 9.11 4.03 1.88
CA ALA A 23 9.96 5.23 1.96
C ALA A 23 11.39 4.94 1.44
N ASP A 24 11.79 3.67 1.47
CA ASP A 24 13.11 3.18 1.04
C ASP A 24 12.99 2.34 -0.24
N TYR A 25 11.92 2.57 -1.03
CA TYR A 25 11.63 1.77 -2.22
C TYR A 25 12.69 2.01 -3.32
N PRO A 26 13.41 0.97 -3.76
CA PRO A 26 14.55 1.14 -4.67
C PRO A 26 14.17 1.10 -6.17
N GLY A 27 12.90 0.86 -6.49
CA GLY A 27 12.42 0.58 -7.85
C GLY A 27 11.99 -0.88 -8.03
N PRO A 28 11.15 -1.18 -9.03
CA PRO A 28 10.52 -2.50 -9.21
C PRO A 28 11.49 -3.58 -9.71
N GLU A 29 12.56 -3.20 -10.42
CA GLU A 29 13.57 -4.12 -10.97
C GLU A 29 14.25 -4.95 -9.88
N GLU A 30 14.43 -4.37 -8.69
CA GLU A 30 15.01 -5.03 -7.52
C GLU A 30 14.18 -6.22 -7.01
N PHE A 31 12.96 -6.40 -7.53
CA PHE A 31 12.05 -7.48 -7.17
C PHE A 31 11.92 -8.55 -8.26
N ALA A 32 12.66 -8.42 -9.36
CA ALA A 32 12.61 -9.34 -10.48
C ALA A 32 12.81 -10.80 -10.05
N GLY A 33 11.87 -11.67 -10.42
CA GLY A 33 11.94 -13.11 -10.09
C GLY A 33 11.70 -13.47 -8.62
N LEU A 34 11.43 -12.49 -7.74
CA LEU A 34 11.12 -12.74 -6.33
C LEU A 34 9.61 -12.97 -6.12
N ARG A 35 9.27 -13.62 -5.01
CA ARG A 35 7.89 -13.66 -4.49
C ARG A 35 7.74 -12.54 -3.46
N VAL A 36 6.83 -11.61 -3.71
CA VAL A 36 6.74 -10.36 -2.95
C VAL A 36 5.39 -10.26 -2.25
N ILE A 37 5.41 -9.91 -0.96
CA ILE A 37 4.19 -9.55 -0.21
C ILE A 37 4.15 -8.04 -0.05
N VAL A 38 3.07 -7.40 -0.52
CA VAL A 38 2.78 -5.99 -0.30
C VAL A 38 1.76 -5.86 0.81
N VAL A 39 2.13 -5.18 1.89
CA VAL A 39 1.27 -4.99 3.08
C VAL A 39 0.73 -3.57 3.10
N GLY A 40 -0.59 -3.43 3.02
CA GLY A 40 -1.30 -2.15 3.06
C GLY A 40 -2.10 -1.87 1.79
N GLY A 41 -3.29 -1.29 1.97
CA GLY A 41 -4.22 -0.96 0.87
C GLY A 41 -4.43 0.54 0.66
N GLY A 42 -3.54 1.38 1.17
CA GLY A 42 -3.53 2.81 0.83
C GLY A 42 -2.87 3.04 -0.53
N ALA A 43 -2.92 4.28 -1.02
CA ALA A 43 -2.42 4.66 -2.34
C ALA A 43 -0.99 4.15 -2.63
N SER A 44 -0.07 4.30 -1.68
CA SER A 44 1.29 3.77 -1.84
C SER A 44 1.32 2.26 -1.99
N GLY A 45 0.57 1.51 -1.17
CA GLY A 45 0.55 0.04 -1.26
C GLY A 45 0.02 -0.44 -2.60
N THR A 46 -1.07 0.13 -3.09
CA THR A 46 -1.63 -0.23 -4.40
C THR A 46 -0.73 0.18 -5.56
N GLN A 47 -0.11 1.36 -5.51
CA GLN A 47 0.76 1.83 -6.58
C GLN A 47 2.02 0.95 -6.72
N HIS A 48 2.68 0.61 -5.60
CA HIS A 48 3.86 -0.26 -5.62
C HIS A 48 3.49 -1.70 -5.97
N LEU A 49 2.32 -2.21 -5.53
CA LEU A 49 1.84 -3.53 -5.92
C LEU A 49 1.76 -3.65 -7.45
N MET A 50 1.13 -2.67 -8.11
CA MET A 50 0.97 -2.68 -9.56
C MET A 50 2.33 -2.61 -10.27
N GLU A 51 3.24 -1.77 -9.78
CA GLU A 51 4.57 -1.61 -10.38
C GLU A 51 5.44 -2.87 -10.21
N ILE A 52 5.46 -3.45 -9.00
CA ILE A 52 6.25 -4.65 -8.70
C ILE A 52 5.70 -5.90 -9.42
N ALA A 53 4.37 -5.98 -9.62
CA ALA A 53 3.73 -7.14 -10.25
C ALA A 53 4.21 -7.41 -11.68
N GLU A 54 4.72 -6.39 -12.39
CA GLU A 54 5.30 -6.53 -13.73
C GLU A 54 6.67 -7.24 -13.74
N TYR A 55 7.36 -7.28 -12.60
CA TYR A 55 8.75 -7.79 -12.48
C TYR A 55 8.85 -9.03 -11.59
N ALA A 56 8.07 -9.07 -10.50
CA ALA A 56 8.10 -10.16 -9.54
C ALA A 56 7.61 -11.49 -10.16
N ALA A 57 8.14 -12.60 -9.66
CA ALA A 57 7.62 -13.92 -10.04
C ALA A 57 6.19 -14.16 -9.52
N GLU A 58 5.85 -13.58 -8.37
CA GLU A 58 4.52 -13.65 -7.79
C GLU A 58 4.33 -12.50 -6.79
N THR A 59 3.14 -11.92 -6.73
CA THR A 59 2.79 -10.91 -5.72
C THR A 59 1.62 -11.38 -4.85
N PHE A 60 1.69 -11.04 -3.57
CA PHE A 60 0.61 -11.22 -2.59
C PHE A 60 0.25 -9.87 -2.01
N TRP A 61 -1.03 -9.54 -2.01
CA TRP A 61 -1.53 -8.31 -1.41
C TRP A 61 -2.26 -8.60 -0.11
N VAL A 62 -1.79 -7.99 0.99
CA VAL A 62 -2.36 -8.16 2.31
C VAL A 62 -2.86 -6.83 2.83
N THR A 63 -4.15 -6.75 3.11
CA THR A 63 -4.82 -5.56 3.63
C THR A 63 -5.47 -5.86 4.98
N ARG A 64 -5.66 -4.82 5.81
CA ARG A 64 -6.38 -4.95 7.09
C ARG A 64 -7.89 -5.10 6.93
N ARG A 65 -8.42 -4.64 5.80
CA ARG A 65 -9.83 -4.67 5.41
C ARG A 65 -9.90 -5.16 3.98
N GLU A 66 -10.95 -5.89 3.65
CA GLU A 66 -11.19 -6.33 2.28
C GLU A 66 -11.17 -5.13 1.32
N PRO A 67 -10.40 -5.19 0.21
CA PRO A 67 -10.42 -4.14 -0.79
C PRO A 67 -11.81 -4.00 -1.40
N VAL A 68 -12.28 -2.77 -1.54
CA VAL A 68 -13.54 -2.47 -2.24
C VAL A 68 -13.19 -2.06 -3.66
N PHE A 69 -13.44 -2.96 -4.61
CA PHE A 69 -13.29 -2.66 -6.03
C PHE A 69 -14.54 -1.99 -6.57
N ARG A 70 -14.35 -1.13 -7.56
CA ARG A 70 -15.40 -0.43 -8.28
C ARG A 70 -15.12 -0.53 -9.77
N ASP A 71 -16.15 -0.86 -10.53
CA ASP A 71 -16.06 -1.01 -11.98
C ASP A 71 -16.36 0.31 -12.70
N GLU A 72 -16.90 1.29 -11.98
CA GLU A 72 -17.18 2.62 -12.52
C GLU A 72 -15.89 3.42 -12.77
N PRO A 73 -15.83 4.21 -13.85
CA PRO A 73 -14.68 5.06 -14.13
C PRO A 73 -14.39 6.04 -12.99
N PHE A 74 -13.10 6.28 -12.73
CA PHE A 74 -12.69 7.34 -11.82
C PHE A 74 -13.09 8.70 -12.40
N THR A 75 -13.96 9.45 -11.71
CA THR A 75 -14.35 10.82 -12.09
C THR A 75 -13.72 11.86 -11.16
N GLU A 76 -13.57 13.09 -11.65
CA GLU A 76 -13.03 14.19 -10.85
C GLU A 76 -13.91 14.50 -9.63
N GLU A 77 -15.23 14.42 -9.79
CA GLU A 77 -16.18 14.58 -8.68
C GLU A 77 -15.97 13.53 -7.59
N TRP A 78 -15.80 12.26 -7.99
CA TRP A 78 -15.51 11.20 -7.05
C TRP A 78 -14.16 11.41 -6.36
N GLY A 79 -13.13 11.82 -7.11
CA GLY A 79 -11.83 12.18 -6.56
C GLY A 79 -11.93 13.24 -5.46
N ARG A 80 -12.69 14.32 -5.71
CA ARG A 80 -12.94 15.38 -4.71
C ARG A 80 -13.70 14.85 -3.50
N ALA A 81 -14.73 14.02 -3.70
CA ALA A 81 -15.50 13.43 -2.60
C ALA A 81 -14.63 12.50 -1.73
N ALA A 82 -13.76 11.70 -2.33
CA ALA A 82 -12.83 10.84 -1.62
C ALA A 82 -11.84 11.64 -0.76
N VAL A 83 -11.26 12.71 -1.32
CA VAL A 83 -10.38 13.63 -0.58
C VAL A 83 -11.12 14.28 0.60
N ALA A 84 -12.32 14.82 0.37
CA ALA A 84 -13.11 15.46 1.41
C ALA A 84 -13.45 14.50 2.57
N MET A 85 -13.74 13.23 2.27
CA MET A 85 -13.97 12.20 3.28
C MET A 85 -12.73 11.94 4.15
N VAL A 86 -11.54 11.86 3.51
CA VAL A 86 -10.27 11.70 4.22
C VAL A 86 -9.98 12.91 5.10
N GLU A 87 -10.15 14.13 4.57
CA GLU A 87 -9.93 15.38 5.30
C GLU A 87 -10.81 15.50 6.54
N GLU A 88 -12.10 15.18 6.43
CA GLU A 88 -13.03 15.23 7.57
C GLU A 88 -12.64 14.24 8.68
N ARG A 89 -12.19 13.03 8.32
CA ARG A 89 -11.72 12.06 9.30
C ARG A 89 -10.45 12.52 10.00
N VAL A 90 -9.49 13.07 9.25
CA VAL A 90 -8.25 13.62 9.80
C VAL A 90 -8.55 14.79 10.74
N ARG A 91 -9.47 15.69 10.36
CA ARG A 91 -9.93 16.82 11.21
C ARG A 91 -10.50 16.34 12.54
N ARG A 92 -11.17 15.18 12.55
CA ARG A 92 -11.73 14.52 13.74
C ARG A 92 -10.70 13.70 14.54
N GLY A 93 -9.43 13.68 14.14
CA GLY A 93 -8.39 12.86 14.78
C GLY A 93 -8.55 11.36 14.52
N LEU A 94 -9.37 10.97 13.54
CA LEU A 94 -9.60 9.58 13.18
C LEU A 94 -8.64 9.15 12.07
N PRO A 95 -8.23 7.87 12.02
CA PRO A 95 -7.41 7.38 10.92
C PRO A 95 -8.16 7.50 9.58
N PRO A 96 -7.45 7.84 8.48
CA PRO A 96 -8.03 7.88 7.15
C PRO A 96 -8.58 6.50 6.75
N GLN A 97 -9.67 6.48 5.99
CA GLN A 97 -10.38 5.26 5.60
C GLN A 97 -10.62 5.17 4.11
#